data_AF-A0A8S3Z5P0-F1
#
_entry.id   AF-A0A8S3Z5P0-F1
#
_cell.length_a   1.000
_cell.length_b   1.000
_cell.length_c   1.000
_cell.angle_alpha   90.00
_cell.angle_beta   90.00
_cell.angle_gamma   90.00
#
_symmetry.space_group_name_H-M   'P 1'
#
loop_
_entity.id
_entity.type
_entity.pdbx_description
1 polymer ?
#
loop_
_entity_poly.entity_id
_entity_poly.type
_entity_poly.pdbx_seq_one_letter_code
_entity_poly.pdbx_strand_id
1 'polypeptide(L)'
;MAASNQIDLLLIGKTGNGKSATGNSILRRKAFKSRASTNSVTSTVDYEVSEFNGRIIKVVDGPGVGDTRINTEAAVNLVMTTMEYAIAANPRGYHAFLLIVRFGGRFSEEDQDTIDFLKKIFGQDFVKEFCILVLTCGDNFRFESEDSGKSFEEWCNEEQGKFKDLLKECDNRVVLFDNTTKDPEKKNKQIENLLKIVDSLSSKGQRYNDDNFERARVQRNTIMVELKKSAITEETMTETSLIIMKLQELQATEDLRSKIYPLEKLQSRVECLLESVSCKDRATGALHDLISTVKSLKSNINDDIKLCYRMMEEREKMKRQEEEIRRKYEEEMQILKEQYDRKAKEDAKVLEEHRRYEKEQARLKAEMEEKNKREKEALEKKHKEERDIMQTKSEELEKEYRKMKEENDKGIVRRVYEGVTWPFRAAGNWLFSN
;
A
#
# COMPACT_ATOMS: atom_id res chain seq x y z
N MET A 1 48.13 -41.31 4.01
CA MET A 1 48.65 -40.22 3.16
C MET A 1 49.75 -39.53 3.94
N ALA A 2 50.97 -39.44 3.40
CA ALA A 2 52.05 -38.72 4.09
C ALA A 2 51.59 -37.29 4.35
N ALA A 3 51.68 -36.82 5.60
CA ALA A 3 51.52 -35.41 5.90
C ALA A 3 52.46 -34.65 4.96
N SER A 4 51.91 -33.83 4.06
CA SER A 4 52.73 -33.11 3.10
C SER A 4 53.72 -32.28 3.90
N ASN A 5 55.02 -32.46 3.68
CA ASN A 5 56.09 -31.67 4.31
C ASN A 5 56.12 -30.22 3.78
N GLN A 6 54.95 -29.70 3.44
CA GLN A 6 54.68 -28.42 2.81
C GLN A 6 53.97 -27.50 3.80
N ILE A 7 54.50 -26.29 3.91
CA ILE A 7 53.96 -25.19 4.70
C ILE A 7 53.38 -24.17 3.74
N ASP A 8 52.14 -23.77 3.99
CA ASP A 8 51.39 -22.81 3.19
C ASP A 8 51.20 -21.53 4.00
N LEU A 9 51.78 -20.42 3.54
CA LEU A 9 51.80 -19.12 4.22
C LEU A 9 51.13 -18.07 3.34
N LEU A 10 50.28 -17.23 3.93
CA LEU A 10 49.64 -16.09 3.25
C LEU A 10 50.12 -14.77 3.86
N LEU A 11 50.68 -13.89 3.04
CA LEU A 11 51.16 -12.58 3.46
C LEU A 11 50.02 -11.55 3.41
N ILE A 12 49.75 -10.87 4.52
CA ILE A 12 48.71 -9.84 4.63
C ILE A 12 49.22 -8.62 5.39
N GLY A 13 48.49 -7.51 5.28
CA GLY A 13 48.79 -6.27 6.00
C GLY A 13 48.91 -5.07 5.08
N LYS A 14 49.35 -3.94 5.66
CA LYS A 14 49.28 -2.65 4.99
C LYS A 14 50.12 -2.59 3.71
N THR A 15 49.65 -1.87 2.71
CA THR A 15 50.45 -1.52 1.52
C THR A 15 51.71 -0.77 1.94
N GLY A 16 52.87 -1.15 1.42
CA GLY A 16 54.16 -0.53 1.77
C GLY A 16 54.90 -1.15 2.95
N ASN A 17 54.25 -2.00 3.76
CA ASN A 17 54.90 -2.67 4.90
C ASN A 17 55.88 -3.80 4.49
N GLY A 18 56.11 -4.02 3.20
CA GLY A 18 57.16 -4.94 2.75
C GLY A 18 56.75 -6.41 2.60
N LYS A 19 55.45 -6.73 2.42
CA LYS A 19 54.95 -8.10 2.14
C LYS A 19 55.80 -8.85 1.11
N SER A 20 55.87 -8.34 -0.12
CA SER A 20 56.65 -8.99 -1.19
C SER A 20 58.14 -9.12 -0.88
N ALA A 21 58.72 -8.19 -0.09
CA ALA A 21 60.12 -8.28 0.33
C ALA A 21 60.32 -9.40 1.35
N THR A 22 59.41 -9.53 2.32
CA THR A 22 59.40 -10.64 3.29
C THR A 22 59.20 -11.98 2.58
N GLY A 23 58.29 -12.05 1.61
CA GLY A 23 58.11 -13.25 0.78
C GLY A 23 59.39 -13.66 0.05
N ASN A 24 60.10 -12.70 -0.54
CA ASN A 24 61.40 -12.95 -1.18
C ASN A 24 62.48 -13.42 -0.19
N SER A 25 62.49 -12.90 1.03
CA SER A 25 63.40 -13.36 2.09
C SER A 25 63.12 -14.80 2.48
N ILE A 26 61.84 -15.16 2.68
CA ILE A 26 61.41 -16.54 2.99
C ILE A 26 61.76 -17.50 1.85
N LEU A 27 61.51 -17.09 0.60
CA LEU A 27 61.79 -17.88 -0.60
C LEU A 27 63.28 -17.92 -0.97
N ARG A 28 64.11 -17.10 -0.32
CA ARG A 28 65.57 -16.95 -0.56
C ARG A 28 65.93 -16.51 -1.98
N ARG A 29 64.96 -15.96 -2.73
CA ARG A 29 65.12 -15.45 -4.10
C ARG A 29 64.15 -14.30 -4.36
N LYS A 30 64.42 -13.51 -5.41
CA LYS A 30 63.51 -12.45 -5.88
C LYS A 30 62.35 -13.07 -6.68
N ALA A 31 61.35 -13.60 -5.98
CA ALA A 31 60.18 -14.24 -6.58
C ALA A 31 59.07 -13.22 -6.87
N PHE A 32 58.76 -12.35 -5.91
CA PHE A 32 57.77 -11.29 -6.01
C PHE A 32 58.40 -9.95 -6.40
N LYS A 33 57.69 -9.16 -7.21
CA LYS A 33 58.12 -7.81 -7.61
C LYS A 33 57.97 -6.84 -6.45
N SER A 34 59.01 -6.73 -5.62
CA SER A 34 59.11 -5.68 -4.61
C SER A 34 59.60 -4.37 -5.25
N ARG A 35 58.68 -3.50 -5.67
CA ARG A 35 59.00 -2.11 -6.07
C ARG A 35 58.46 -1.16 -5.00
N ALA A 36 59.26 -0.18 -4.58
CA ALA A 36 58.81 0.94 -3.74
C ALA A 36 57.98 1.94 -4.58
N SER A 37 56.96 1.46 -5.31
CA SER A 37 56.11 2.33 -6.12
C SER A 37 54.86 2.74 -5.35
N THR A 38 54.57 4.03 -5.37
CA THR A 38 53.34 4.65 -4.87
C THR A 38 52.07 4.13 -5.58
N ASN A 39 52.21 3.51 -6.75
CA ASN A 39 51.13 2.87 -7.49
C ASN A 39 51.02 1.37 -7.15
N SER A 40 50.71 1.06 -5.90
CA SER A 40 50.56 -0.33 -5.46
C SER A 40 49.15 -0.86 -5.79
N VAL A 41 48.94 -1.38 -7.00
CA VAL A 41 47.82 -2.29 -7.28
C VAL A 41 48.44 -3.64 -7.67
N THR A 42 48.73 -4.50 -6.70
CA THR A 42 48.88 -5.93 -6.98
C THR A 42 47.48 -6.48 -7.17
N SER A 43 47.02 -6.52 -8.43
CA SER A 43 45.70 -7.03 -8.82
C SER A 43 45.64 -8.57 -8.91
N THR A 44 46.72 -9.27 -8.59
CA THR A 44 46.84 -10.73 -8.71
C THR A 44 47.44 -11.31 -7.45
N VAL A 45 46.86 -12.42 -6.97
CA VAL A 45 47.46 -13.29 -5.96
C VAL A 45 48.52 -14.11 -6.66
N ASP A 46 49.78 -13.83 -6.37
CA ASP A 46 50.90 -14.62 -6.86
C ASP A 46 51.36 -15.57 -5.74
N TYR A 47 51.68 -16.81 -6.09
CA TYR A 47 52.29 -17.76 -5.16
C TYR A 47 53.57 -18.34 -5.74
N GLU A 48 54.50 -18.62 -4.85
CA GLU A 48 55.80 -19.16 -5.21
C GLU A 48 56.23 -20.18 -4.15
N VAL A 49 57.09 -21.11 -4.54
CA VAL A 49 57.60 -22.18 -3.65
C VAL A 49 59.11 -22.15 -3.54
N SER A 50 59.60 -22.58 -2.38
CA SER A 50 61.01 -22.87 -2.12
C SER A 50 61.15 -24.11 -1.23
N GLU A 51 62.36 -24.67 -1.18
CA GLU A 51 62.71 -25.71 -0.21
C GLU A 51 63.67 -25.14 0.83
N PHE A 52 63.42 -25.44 2.10
CA PHE A 52 64.29 -25.07 3.21
C PHE A 52 64.36 -26.21 4.24
N ASN A 53 65.57 -26.69 4.52
CA ASN A 53 65.82 -27.82 5.43
C ASN A 53 64.90 -29.04 5.16
N GLY A 54 64.73 -29.39 3.88
CA GLY A 54 63.91 -30.53 3.43
C GLY A 54 62.40 -30.29 3.45
N ARG A 55 61.94 -29.09 3.82
CA ARG A 55 60.52 -28.70 3.87
C ARG A 55 60.18 -27.81 2.69
N ILE A 56 59.02 -28.03 2.08
CA ILE A 56 58.49 -27.18 1.01
C ILE A 56 57.80 -25.99 1.68
N ILE A 57 58.10 -24.77 1.27
CA ILE A 57 57.44 -23.55 1.73
C ILE A 57 56.74 -22.92 0.52
N LYS A 58 55.42 -22.88 0.56
CA LYS A 58 54.58 -22.12 -0.36
C LYS A 58 54.24 -20.78 0.30
N VAL A 59 54.60 -19.70 -0.37
CA VAL A 59 54.28 -18.34 0.06
C VAL A 59 53.31 -17.74 -0.95
N VAL A 60 52.22 -17.18 -0.47
CA VAL A 60 51.22 -16.46 -1.26
C VAL A 60 51.30 -14.99 -0.89
N ASP A 61 51.59 -14.13 -1.88
CA ASP A 61 51.62 -12.67 -1.67
C ASP A 61 50.19 -12.12 -1.82
N GLY A 62 49.58 -11.76 -0.68
CA GLY A 62 48.23 -11.19 -0.65
C GLY A 62 48.20 -9.71 -1.05
N PRO A 63 47.04 -9.20 -1.51
CA PRO A 63 46.89 -7.79 -1.84
C PRO A 63 47.15 -6.92 -0.62
N GLY A 64 47.74 -5.75 -0.85
CA GLY A 64 47.89 -4.74 0.18
C GLY A 64 46.57 -4.06 0.52
N VAL A 65 46.31 -3.93 1.81
CA VAL A 65 45.19 -3.17 2.38
C VAL A 65 45.75 -1.77 2.74
N GLY A 66 45.17 -0.63 2.33
CA GLY A 66 45.77 0.68 2.70
C GLY A 66 45.14 1.99 2.15
N ASP A 67 45.63 3.11 2.71
CA ASP A 67 44.94 4.31 3.25
C ASP A 67 43.78 4.97 2.49
N THR A 68 43.83 5.13 1.18
CA THR A 68 42.79 5.90 0.45
C THR A 68 41.75 5.02 -0.23
N ARG A 69 41.95 3.70 -0.24
CA ARG A 69 41.18 2.80 -1.12
C ARG A 69 40.06 2.08 -0.40
N ILE A 70 40.21 1.74 0.89
CA ILE A 70 39.23 0.94 1.66
C ILE A 70 37.89 1.70 1.85
N ASN A 71 37.83 3.00 1.54
CA ASN A 71 36.61 3.79 1.60
C ASN A 71 35.78 3.72 0.30
N THR A 72 36.28 3.06 -0.74
CA THR A 72 35.56 2.92 -2.02
C THR A 72 35.07 1.51 -2.23
N GLU A 73 33.86 1.37 -2.75
CA GLU A 73 33.25 0.07 -3.06
C GLU A 73 34.17 -0.77 -3.98
N ALA A 74 34.74 -0.16 -5.02
CA ALA A 74 35.57 -0.86 -6.00
C ALA A 74 36.82 -1.48 -5.37
N ALA A 75 37.49 -0.78 -4.46
CA ALA A 75 38.69 -1.29 -3.82
C ALA A 75 38.37 -2.36 -2.77
N VAL A 76 37.29 -2.20 -1.99
CA VAL A 76 36.86 -3.23 -1.05
C VAL A 76 36.46 -4.50 -1.80
N ASN A 77 35.70 -4.38 -2.89
CA ASN A 77 35.38 -5.50 -3.78
C ASN A 77 36.64 -6.18 -4.32
N LEU A 78 37.63 -5.41 -4.77
CA LEU A 78 38.89 -5.95 -5.26
C LEU A 78 39.60 -6.76 -4.17
N VAL A 79 39.75 -6.21 -2.96
CA VAL A 79 40.40 -6.94 -1.86
C VAL A 79 39.61 -8.19 -1.49
N MET A 80 38.29 -8.10 -1.34
CA MET A 80 37.41 -9.23 -1.02
C MET A 80 37.53 -10.37 -2.04
N THR A 81 37.39 -10.04 -3.33
CA THR A 81 37.47 -11.02 -4.43
C THR A 81 38.85 -11.67 -4.51
N THR A 82 39.90 -10.87 -4.30
CA THR A 82 41.29 -11.34 -4.33
C THR A 82 41.57 -12.28 -3.14
N MET A 83 41.07 -11.97 -1.95
CA MET A 83 41.20 -12.84 -0.78
C MET A 83 40.37 -14.11 -0.93
N GLU A 84 39.14 -14.01 -1.43
CA GLU A 84 38.30 -15.18 -1.73
C GLU A 84 38.98 -16.14 -2.71
N TYR A 85 39.58 -15.59 -3.78
CA TYR A 85 40.40 -16.38 -4.69
C TYR A 85 41.61 -17.03 -4.00
N ALA A 86 42.34 -16.29 -3.14
CA ALA A 86 43.48 -16.83 -2.41
C ALA A 86 43.09 -18.00 -1.50
N ILE A 87 41.94 -17.91 -0.83
CA ILE A 87 41.41 -18.97 0.02
C ILE A 87 41.00 -20.18 -0.83
N ALA A 88 40.17 -19.99 -1.86
CA ALA A 88 39.71 -21.07 -2.74
C ALA A 88 40.85 -21.78 -3.51
N ALA A 89 41.90 -21.05 -3.88
CA ALA A 89 43.08 -21.60 -4.56
C ALA A 89 43.97 -22.46 -3.64
N ASN A 90 43.67 -22.52 -2.34
CA ASN A 90 44.36 -23.37 -1.38
C ASN A 90 43.39 -24.22 -0.53
N PRO A 91 42.77 -25.27 -1.09
CA PRO A 91 41.76 -26.07 -0.38
C PRO A 91 42.25 -26.77 0.90
N ARG A 92 43.57 -26.93 1.05
CA ARG A 92 44.19 -27.49 2.28
C ARG A 92 44.31 -26.45 3.39
N GLY A 93 43.98 -25.20 3.12
CA GLY A 93 44.12 -24.08 4.02
C GLY A 93 45.56 -23.63 4.26
N TYR A 94 45.68 -22.50 4.95
CA TYR A 94 46.95 -21.87 5.32
C TYR A 94 47.37 -22.26 6.73
N HIS A 95 48.65 -22.54 6.94
CA HIS A 95 49.18 -22.85 8.27
C HIS A 95 49.31 -21.59 9.11
N ALA A 96 49.66 -20.47 8.47
CA ALA A 96 49.73 -19.17 9.11
C ALA A 96 49.48 -18.04 8.12
N PHE A 97 48.87 -16.99 8.63
CA PHE A 97 48.92 -15.67 8.00
C PHE A 97 50.10 -14.91 8.58
N LEU A 98 50.92 -14.31 7.72
CA LEU A 98 51.98 -13.42 8.16
C LEU A 98 51.46 -11.98 8.07
N LEU A 99 51.13 -11.41 9.23
CA LEU A 99 50.65 -10.04 9.35
C LEU A 99 51.86 -9.11 9.36
N ILE A 100 52.07 -8.40 8.25
CA ILE A 100 53.29 -7.60 8.04
C ILE A 100 53.11 -6.17 8.55
N VAL A 101 53.94 -5.79 9.51
CA VAL A 101 54.00 -4.45 10.11
C VAL A 101 55.42 -3.89 9.94
N ARG A 102 55.54 -2.59 9.70
CA ARG A 102 56.85 -1.95 9.51
C ARG A 102 57.43 -1.50 10.86
N PHE A 103 58.65 -1.91 11.18
CA PHE A 103 59.40 -1.40 12.33
C PHE A 103 59.92 0.03 12.09
N GLY A 104 60.08 0.80 13.17
CA GLY A 104 60.64 2.16 13.14
C GLY A 104 59.65 3.27 12.78
N GLY A 105 58.35 2.94 12.66
CA GLY A 105 57.26 3.91 12.63
C GLY A 105 56.36 3.74 13.86
N ARG A 106 55.66 4.80 14.27
CA ARG A 106 54.58 4.63 15.27
C ARG A 106 53.51 3.75 14.66
N PHE A 107 53.08 2.73 15.39
CA PHE A 107 51.89 1.95 15.04
C PHE A 107 50.71 2.90 14.92
N SER A 108 50.25 3.13 13.69
CA SER A 108 49.30 4.19 13.40
C SER A 108 47.85 3.73 13.57
N GLU A 109 46.94 4.68 13.55
CA GLU A 109 45.51 4.37 13.46
C GLU A 109 45.19 3.58 12.18
N GLU A 110 45.88 3.87 11.08
CA GLU A 110 45.72 3.16 9.81
C GLU A 110 46.18 1.69 9.87
N ASP A 111 47.21 1.39 10.67
CA ASP A 111 47.62 0.00 10.92
C ASP A 111 46.52 -0.75 11.68
N GLN A 112 45.89 -0.09 12.67
CA GLN A 112 44.76 -0.64 13.41
C GLN A 112 43.55 -0.86 12.49
N ASP A 113 43.17 0.13 11.69
CA ASP A 113 42.04 0.04 10.76
C ASP A 113 42.23 -1.07 9.73
N THR A 114 43.48 -1.26 9.28
CA THR A 114 43.85 -2.38 8.39
C THR A 114 43.59 -3.72 9.05
N ILE A 115 43.95 -3.87 10.33
CA ILE A 115 43.76 -5.11 11.09
C ILE A 115 42.26 -5.35 11.33
N ASP A 116 41.51 -4.33 11.72
CA ASP A 116 40.08 -4.43 11.98
C ASP A 116 39.31 -4.78 10.69
N PHE A 117 39.73 -4.22 9.55
CA PHE A 117 39.21 -4.61 8.24
C PHE A 117 39.52 -6.07 7.91
N LEU A 118 40.77 -6.53 8.14
CA LEU A 118 41.14 -7.93 7.94
C LEU A 118 40.35 -8.87 8.86
N LYS A 119 40.04 -8.48 10.11
CA LYS A 119 39.17 -9.24 11.03
C LYS A 119 37.75 -9.40 10.51
N LYS A 120 37.22 -8.36 9.85
CA LYS A 120 35.92 -8.46 9.18
C LYS A 120 35.95 -9.37 7.95
N ILE A 121 37.11 -9.51 7.29
CA ILE A 121 37.30 -10.42 6.14
C ILE A 121 37.44 -11.88 6.59
N PHE A 122 38.40 -12.14 7.48
CA PHE A 122 38.83 -13.49 7.82
C PHE A 122 38.18 -14.04 9.10
N GLY A 123 37.40 -13.22 9.81
CA GLY A 123 36.75 -13.59 11.07
C GLY A 123 37.47 -12.99 12.28
N GLN A 124 36.75 -12.71 13.36
CA GLN A 124 37.30 -11.95 14.50
C GLN A 124 38.47 -12.64 15.19
N ASP A 125 38.43 -13.97 15.29
CA ASP A 125 39.48 -14.76 15.97
C ASP A 125 40.69 -15.07 15.09
N PHE A 126 40.69 -14.66 13.81
CA PHE A 126 41.72 -15.10 12.86
C PHE A 126 43.14 -14.67 13.27
N VAL A 127 43.26 -13.48 13.88
CA VAL A 127 44.52 -12.96 14.43
C VAL A 127 45.05 -13.88 15.53
N LYS A 128 44.16 -14.25 16.45
CA LYS A 128 44.48 -15.10 17.60
C LYS A 128 44.79 -16.53 17.21
N GLU A 129 44.11 -17.09 16.23
CA GLU A 129 44.22 -18.51 15.88
C GLU A 129 45.27 -18.79 14.81
N PHE A 130 45.46 -17.88 13.84
CA PHE A 130 46.22 -18.19 12.63
C PHE A 130 47.31 -17.16 12.27
N CYS A 131 47.40 -16.01 12.92
CA CYS A 131 48.40 -15.00 12.57
C CYS A 131 49.72 -15.13 13.33
N ILE A 132 50.80 -14.81 12.61
CA ILE A 132 52.12 -14.48 13.15
C ILE A 132 52.42 -13.05 12.73
N LEU A 133 52.79 -12.21 13.69
CA LEU A 133 53.18 -10.83 13.43
C LEU A 133 54.62 -10.80 12.91
N VAL A 134 54.84 -10.13 11.77
CA VAL A 134 56.17 -9.97 11.19
C VAL A 134 56.51 -8.49 11.14
N LEU A 135 57.50 -8.09 11.94
CA LEU A 135 58.08 -6.75 11.86
C LEU A 135 59.18 -6.71 10.80
N THR A 136 59.02 -5.88 9.78
CA THR A 136 60.05 -5.64 8.75
C THR A 136 60.93 -4.46 9.12
N CYS A 137 62.04 -4.24 8.41
CA CYS A 137 63.06 -3.24 8.73
C CYS A 137 63.84 -3.62 10.00
N GLY A 138 64.16 -4.90 10.16
CA GLY A 138 65.00 -5.37 11.26
C GLY A 138 66.42 -4.81 11.26
N ASP A 139 66.89 -4.27 10.13
CA ASP A 139 68.10 -3.45 10.04
C ASP A 139 68.00 -2.19 10.92
N ASN A 140 66.86 -1.51 10.92
CA ASN A 140 66.62 -0.35 11.79
C ASN A 140 66.65 -0.75 13.28
N PHE A 141 65.94 -1.83 13.64
CA PHE A 141 65.97 -2.33 15.03
C PHE A 141 67.39 -2.70 15.45
N ARG A 142 68.19 -3.26 14.54
CA ARG A 142 69.57 -3.61 14.85
C ARG A 142 70.38 -2.40 15.31
N PHE A 143 70.27 -1.27 14.62
CA PHE A 143 70.94 -0.04 15.05
C PHE A 143 70.45 0.43 16.43
N GLU A 144 69.15 0.37 16.69
CA GLU A 144 68.57 0.69 18.01
C GLU A 144 69.00 -0.29 19.11
N SER A 145 69.15 -1.58 18.78
CA SER A 145 69.59 -2.62 19.70
C SER A 145 71.07 -2.52 20.04
N GLU A 146 71.91 -2.10 19.09
CA GLU A 146 73.34 -1.88 19.30
C GLU A 146 73.58 -0.68 20.25
N ASP A 147 72.70 0.32 20.22
CA ASP A 147 72.75 1.49 21.12
C ASP A 147 72.13 1.22 22.51
N SER A 148 70.98 0.53 22.55
CA SER A 148 70.25 0.27 23.80
C SER A 148 70.66 -1.02 24.53
N GLY A 149 71.34 -1.95 23.86
CA GLY A 149 71.67 -3.28 24.38
C GLY A 149 70.48 -4.24 24.53
N LYS A 150 69.28 -3.85 24.06
CA LYS A 150 68.04 -4.61 24.26
C LYS A 150 67.81 -5.64 23.17
N SER A 151 67.32 -6.82 23.56
CA SER A 151 66.81 -7.82 22.64
C SER A 151 65.45 -7.41 22.05
N PHE A 152 65.09 -8.00 20.91
CA PHE A 152 63.80 -7.77 20.27
C PHE A 152 62.61 -8.19 21.14
N GLU A 153 62.80 -9.24 21.94
CA GLU A 153 61.79 -9.74 22.88
C GLU A 153 61.57 -8.76 24.03
N GLU A 154 62.64 -8.18 24.58
CA GLU A 154 62.55 -7.12 25.59
C GLU A 154 61.87 -5.86 25.04
N TRP A 155 62.22 -5.45 23.81
CA TRP A 155 61.54 -4.34 23.14
C TRP A 155 60.03 -4.59 23.00
N CYS A 156 59.61 -5.76 22.49
CA CYS A 156 58.19 -6.13 22.41
C CYS A 156 57.51 -6.17 23.78
N ASN A 157 58.25 -6.48 24.85
CA ASN A 157 57.72 -6.52 26.20
C ASN A 157 57.43 -5.13 26.76
N GLU A 158 58.26 -4.14 26.44
CA GLU A 158 58.14 -2.75 26.89
C GLU A 158 57.08 -1.94 26.13
N GLU A 159 56.77 -2.31 24.88
CA GLU A 159 55.76 -1.65 24.06
C GLU A 159 54.39 -1.53 24.75
N GLN A 160 53.66 -0.45 24.45
CA GLN A 160 52.38 -0.11 25.07
C GLN A 160 51.31 0.24 24.03
N GLY A 161 50.05 0.30 24.47
CA GLY A 161 48.91 0.70 23.64
C GLY A 161 48.51 -0.35 22.58
N LYS A 162 47.94 0.13 21.47
CA LYS A 162 47.32 -0.73 20.44
C LYS A 162 48.26 -1.81 19.88
N PHE A 163 49.55 -1.49 19.71
CA PHE A 163 50.53 -2.48 19.25
C PHE A 163 50.73 -3.60 20.28
N LYS A 164 50.78 -3.27 21.58
CA LYS A 164 50.88 -4.27 22.64
C LYS A 164 49.64 -5.14 22.73
N ASP A 165 48.47 -4.56 22.49
CA ASP A 165 47.21 -5.31 22.44
C ASP A 165 47.20 -6.30 21.26
N LEU A 166 47.70 -5.88 20.09
CA LEU A 166 47.89 -6.77 18.93
C LEU A 166 48.87 -7.92 19.23
N LEU A 167 50.00 -7.63 19.91
CA LEU A 167 50.95 -8.65 20.32
C LEU A 167 50.29 -9.68 21.24
N LYS A 168 49.51 -9.23 22.22
CA LYS A 168 48.77 -10.12 23.13
C LYS A 168 47.72 -10.94 22.39
N GLU A 169 46.99 -10.33 21.46
CA GLU A 169 46.00 -11.03 20.64
C GLU A 169 46.65 -12.12 19.78
N CYS A 170 47.83 -11.84 19.22
CA CYS A 170 48.66 -12.82 18.50
C CYS A 170 49.38 -13.82 19.42
N ASP A 171 49.10 -13.89 20.72
CA ASP A 171 49.78 -14.78 21.68
C ASP A 171 51.32 -14.61 21.66
N ASN A 172 51.78 -13.36 21.50
CA ASN A 172 53.18 -12.96 21.35
C ASN A 172 53.95 -13.69 20.22
N ARG A 173 53.24 -14.21 19.21
CA ARG A 173 53.83 -14.80 18.01
C ARG A 173 54.34 -13.68 17.10
N VAL A 174 55.57 -13.24 17.35
CA VAL A 174 56.21 -12.14 16.60
C VAL A 174 57.61 -12.52 16.15
N VAL A 175 57.97 -12.10 14.93
CA VAL A 175 59.33 -12.25 14.37
C VAL A 175 59.80 -10.95 13.74
N LEU A 176 61.11 -10.71 13.81
CA LEU A 176 61.77 -9.59 13.15
C LEU A 176 62.47 -10.05 11.88
N PHE A 177 62.24 -9.33 10.78
CA PHE A 177 62.85 -9.59 9.48
C PHE A 177 63.69 -8.40 9.01
N ASP A 178 64.98 -8.62 8.86
CA ASP A 178 65.84 -7.80 8.00
C ASP A 178 65.77 -8.35 6.57
N ASN A 179 65.00 -7.67 5.72
CA ASN A 179 64.85 -8.02 4.31
C ASN A 179 66.02 -7.54 3.43
N THR A 180 66.98 -6.81 4.00
CA THR A 180 68.12 -6.21 3.31
C THR A 180 69.41 -7.01 3.49
N THR A 181 69.51 -7.76 4.59
CA THR A 181 70.67 -8.56 4.95
C THR A 181 71.17 -9.42 3.79
N LYS A 182 72.49 -9.46 3.61
CA LYS A 182 73.16 -10.33 2.63
C LYS A 182 73.76 -11.57 3.26
N ASP A 183 73.87 -11.58 4.58
CA ASP A 183 74.43 -12.65 5.39
C ASP A 183 73.55 -13.92 5.30
N PRO A 184 74.07 -15.02 4.73
CA PRO A 184 73.32 -16.27 4.60
C PRO A 184 72.88 -16.87 5.93
N GLU A 185 73.68 -16.75 6.99
CA GLU A 185 73.34 -17.31 8.31
C GLU A 185 72.19 -16.55 8.94
N LYS A 186 72.22 -15.22 8.87
CA LYS A 186 71.10 -14.37 9.35
C LYS A 186 69.81 -14.63 8.59
N LYS A 187 69.88 -14.80 7.26
CA LYS A 187 68.71 -15.17 6.45
C LYS A 187 68.11 -16.49 6.90
N ASN A 188 68.95 -17.52 7.04
CA ASN A 188 68.49 -18.85 7.43
C ASN A 188 67.89 -18.83 8.84
N LYS A 189 68.52 -18.13 9.80
CA LYS A 189 68.04 -18.00 11.18
C LYS A 189 66.67 -17.32 11.27
N GLN A 190 66.42 -16.28 10.46
CA GLN A 190 65.10 -15.65 10.37
C GLN A 190 64.01 -16.63 9.91
N ILE A 191 64.32 -17.45 8.89
CA ILE A 191 63.40 -18.48 8.39
C ILE A 191 63.18 -19.56 9.44
N GLU A 192 64.24 -20.06 10.09
CA GLU A 192 64.13 -21.07 11.15
C GLU A 192 63.27 -20.58 12.32
N ASN A 193 63.44 -19.33 12.76
CA ASN A 193 62.63 -18.75 13.83
C ASN A 193 61.15 -18.65 13.42
N LEU A 194 60.86 -18.23 12.18
CA LEU A 194 59.50 -18.23 11.65
C LEU A 194 58.89 -19.64 11.65
N LEU A 195 59.63 -20.63 11.12
CA LEU A 195 59.13 -22.00 11.01
C LEU A 195 58.86 -22.65 12.38
N LYS A 196 59.67 -22.35 13.40
CA LYS A 196 59.41 -22.80 14.78
C LYS A 196 58.05 -22.33 15.30
N ILE A 197 57.67 -21.09 15.01
CA ILE A 197 56.36 -20.55 15.40
C ILE A 197 55.24 -21.16 14.54
N VAL A 198 55.47 -21.35 13.24
CA VAL A 198 54.49 -22.03 12.38
C VAL A 198 54.24 -23.46 12.84
N ASP A 199 55.27 -24.17 13.31
CA ASP A 199 55.15 -25.53 13.85
C ASP A 199 54.36 -25.56 15.15
N SER A 200 54.52 -24.54 16.02
CA SER A 200 53.72 -24.44 17.25
C SER A 200 52.23 -24.21 16.95
N LEU A 201 51.89 -23.48 15.88
CA LEU A 201 50.51 -23.36 15.37
C LEU A 201 50.02 -24.67 14.74
N SER A 202 50.85 -25.28 13.89
CA SER A 202 50.49 -26.49 13.13
C SER A 202 50.31 -27.71 14.01
N SER A 203 51.02 -27.79 15.14
CA SER A 203 50.88 -28.87 16.13
C SER A 203 49.48 -28.92 16.77
N LYS A 204 48.74 -27.80 16.75
CA LYS A 204 47.33 -27.73 17.14
C LYS A 204 46.38 -28.27 16.06
N GLY A 205 46.91 -28.66 14.90
CA GLY A 205 46.15 -29.21 13.76
C GLY A 205 45.29 -28.19 13.01
N GLN A 206 45.37 -26.91 13.36
CA GLN A 206 44.50 -25.87 12.82
C GLN A 206 45.15 -25.20 11.61
N ARG A 207 44.50 -25.30 10.46
CA ARG A 207 44.78 -24.49 9.27
C ARG A 207 43.58 -23.61 8.98
N TYR A 208 43.83 -22.43 8.42
CA TYR A 208 42.77 -21.58 7.95
C TYR A 208 42.24 -22.04 6.60
N ASN A 209 40.99 -22.50 6.54
CA ASN A 209 40.38 -23.07 5.35
C ASN A 209 39.08 -22.34 4.95
N ASP A 210 38.42 -22.85 3.93
CA ASP A 210 37.16 -22.32 3.39
C ASP A 210 36.06 -22.23 4.47
N ASP A 211 35.97 -23.20 5.38
CA ASP A 211 34.97 -23.18 6.45
C ASP A 211 35.17 -21.99 7.39
N ASN A 212 36.42 -21.68 7.74
CA ASN A 212 36.73 -20.52 8.57
C ASN A 212 36.38 -19.22 7.85
N PHE A 213 36.62 -19.16 6.53
CA PHE A 213 36.27 -18.01 5.70
C PHE A 213 34.75 -17.84 5.56
N GLU A 214 33.99 -18.93 5.44
CA GLU A 214 32.53 -18.90 5.35
C GLU A 214 31.89 -18.45 6.67
N ARG A 215 32.46 -18.80 7.83
CA ARG A 215 31.99 -18.26 9.14
C ARG A 215 32.04 -16.74 9.21
N ALA A 216 32.96 -16.10 8.46
CA ALA A 216 33.08 -14.64 8.39
C ALA A 216 32.21 -13.99 7.30
N ARG A 217 31.38 -14.76 6.57
CA ARG A 217 30.60 -14.26 5.43
C ARG A 217 29.64 -13.13 5.80
N VAL A 218 29.00 -13.21 6.97
CA VAL A 218 28.06 -12.17 7.42
C VAL A 218 28.81 -10.84 7.60
N GLN A 219 29.96 -10.85 8.26
CA GLN A 219 30.79 -9.66 8.46
C GLN A 219 31.28 -9.07 7.13
N ARG A 220 31.69 -9.93 6.18
CA ARG A 220 32.04 -9.51 4.81
C ARG A 220 30.87 -8.85 4.09
N ASN A 221 29.68 -9.46 4.14
CA ASN A 221 28.47 -8.87 3.57
C ASN A 221 28.10 -7.54 4.24
N THR A 222 28.25 -7.42 5.56
CA THR A 222 27.95 -6.18 6.28
C THR A 222 28.78 -5.02 5.75
N ILE A 223 30.09 -5.19 5.54
CA ILE A 223 30.93 -4.15 4.94
C ILE A 223 30.38 -3.72 3.58
N MET A 224 30.03 -4.69 2.73
CA MET A 224 29.53 -4.40 1.39
C MET A 224 28.20 -3.66 1.40
N VAL A 225 27.32 -3.99 2.33
CA VAL A 225 26.03 -3.32 2.51
C VAL A 225 26.22 -1.91 3.06
N GLU A 226 27.11 -1.72 4.05
CA GLU A 226 27.43 -0.41 4.62
C GLU A 226 27.99 0.57 3.56
N LEU A 227 28.90 0.10 2.70
CA LEU A 227 29.44 0.92 1.60
C LEU A 227 28.36 1.33 0.58
N LYS A 228 27.34 0.48 0.37
CA LYS A 228 26.23 0.75 -0.53
C LYS A 228 25.05 1.44 0.13
N LYS A 229 25.10 1.64 1.45
CA LYS A 229 23.95 2.08 2.24
C LYS A 229 23.38 3.40 1.73
N SER A 230 24.22 4.37 1.40
CA SER A 230 23.79 5.68 0.87
C SER A 230 23.01 5.53 -0.45
N ALA A 231 23.58 4.82 -1.43
CA ALA A 231 22.94 4.60 -2.73
C ALA A 231 21.63 3.80 -2.60
N ILE A 232 21.62 2.74 -1.77
CA ILE A 232 20.41 1.95 -1.51
C ILE A 232 19.35 2.81 -0.81
N THR A 233 19.75 3.66 0.14
CA THR A 233 18.84 4.58 0.84
C THR A 233 18.21 5.55 -0.15
N GLU A 234 19.00 6.18 -1.01
CA GLU A 234 18.53 7.14 -2.00
C GLU A 234 17.52 6.51 -2.98
N GLU A 235 17.86 5.35 -3.54
CA GLU A 235 16.97 4.58 -4.44
C GLU A 235 15.66 4.21 -3.74
N THR A 236 15.76 3.69 -2.50
CA THR A 236 14.60 3.27 -1.70
C THR A 236 13.71 4.46 -1.32
N MET A 237 14.30 5.57 -0.90
CA MET A 237 13.56 6.77 -0.51
C MET A 237 12.89 7.45 -1.69
N THR A 238 13.52 7.45 -2.86
CA THR A 238 12.92 7.93 -4.12
C THR A 238 11.67 7.11 -4.43
N GLU A 239 11.78 5.78 -4.43
CA GLU A 239 10.65 4.90 -4.71
C GLU A 239 9.53 5.02 -3.67
N THR A 240 9.89 5.08 -2.38
CA THR A 240 8.96 5.31 -1.27
C THR A 240 8.20 6.63 -1.45
N SER A 241 8.88 7.70 -1.84
CA SER A 241 8.26 9.01 -2.09
C SER A 241 7.27 8.97 -3.25
N LEU A 242 7.60 8.28 -4.34
CA LEU A 242 6.70 8.11 -5.48
C LEU A 242 5.44 7.30 -5.10
N ILE A 243 5.59 6.27 -4.27
CA ILE A 243 4.46 5.48 -3.76
C ILE A 243 3.57 6.34 -2.86
N ILE A 244 4.16 7.10 -1.93
CA ILE A 244 3.42 8.00 -1.03
C ILE A 244 2.66 9.06 -1.82
N MET A 245 3.29 9.69 -2.82
CA MET A 245 2.65 10.69 -3.67
C MET A 245 1.43 10.11 -4.39
N LYS A 246 1.56 8.91 -4.97
CA LYS A 246 0.42 8.23 -5.62
C LYS A 246 -0.66 7.81 -4.63
N LEU A 247 -0.28 7.38 -3.44
CA LEU A 247 -1.23 7.04 -2.38
C LEU A 247 -2.07 8.26 -1.98
N GLN A 248 -1.43 9.42 -1.80
CA GLN A 248 -2.11 10.68 -1.47
C GLN A 248 -3.09 11.12 -2.58
N GLU A 249 -2.71 10.98 -3.85
CA GLU A 249 -3.63 11.24 -4.98
C GLU A 249 -4.87 10.33 -4.95
N LEU A 250 -4.68 9.05 -4.64
CA LEU A 250 -5.78 8.08 -4.54
C LEU A 250 -6.66 8.34 -3.31
N GLN A 251 -6.06 8.77 -2.20
CA GLN A 251 -6.80 9.16 -1.00
C GLN A 251 -7.73 10.35 -1.27
N ALA A 252 -7.30 11.32 -2.09
CA ALA A 252 -8.09 12.49 -2.46
C ALA A 252 -9.27 12.22 -3.43
N THR A 253 -9.29 11.07 -4.11
CA THR A 253 -10.38 10.72 -5.05
C THR A 253 -11.66 10.31 -4.28
N GLU A 254 -12.87 10.52 -4.79
CA GLU A 254 -14.10 10.12 -4.04
C GLU A 254 -14.66 8.74 -4.44
N ASP A 255 -14.43 8.33 -5.69
CA ASP A 255 -14.93 7.06 -6.20
C ASP A 255 -14.10 5.89 -5.67
N LEU A 256 -14.72 5.05 -4.82
CA LEU A 256 -14.06 3.91 -4.21
C LEU A 256 -13.69 2.82 -5.23
N ARG A 257 -14.51 2.63 -6.28
CA ARG A 257 -14.33 1.52 -7.21
C ARG A 257 -13.10 1.72 -8.10
N SER A 258 -12.84 2.96 -8.52
CA SER A 258 -11.62 3.31 -9.28
C SER A 258 -10.34 3.31 -8.44
N LYS A 259 -10.42 3.31 -7.09
CA LYS A 259 -9.25 3.28 -6.20
C LYS A 259 -8.65 1.90 -5.97
N ILE A 260 -9.48 0.85 -5.92
CA ILE A 260 -9.03 -0.49 -5.49
C ILE A 260 -7.90 -1.00 -6.37
N TYR A 261 -8.09 -0.99 -7.69
CA TYR A 261 -7.09 -1.51 -8.61
C TYR A 261 -5.75 -0.74 -8.55
N PRO A 262 -5.72 0.60 -8.59
CA PRO A 262 -4.48 1.36 -8.33
C PRO A 262 -3.84 1.09 -6.97
N LEU A 263 -4.62 0.94 -5.90
CA LEU A 263 -4.10 0.62 -4.57
C LEU A 263 -3.47 -0.78 -4.52
N GLU A 264 -4.12 -1.78 -5.12
CA GLU A 264 -3.56 -3.14 -5.26
C GLU A 264 -2.26 -3.11 -6.08
N LYS A 265 -2.18 -2.28 -7.13
CA LYS A 265 -0.94 -2.07 -7.88
C LYS A 265 0.16 -1.43 -7.03
N LEU A 266 -0.19 -0.45 -6.18
CA LEU A 266 0.76 0.13 -5.22
C LEU A 266 1.20 -0.89 -4.17
N GLN A 267 0.30 -1.77 -3.72
CA GLN A 267 0.59 -2.86 -2.81
C GLN A 267 1.62 -3.82 -3.42
N SER A 268 1.46 -4.23 -4.67
CA SER A 268 2.47 -5.05 -5.35
C SER A 268 3.80 -4.31 -5.51
N ARG A 269 3.77 -2.99 -5.80
CA ARG A 269 4.97 -2.17 -5.96
C ARG A 269 5.77 -2.06 -4.66
N VAL A 270 5.12 -1.82 -3.52
CA VAL A 270 5.80 -1.75 -2.20
C VAL A 270 6.29 -3.14 -1.76
N GLU A 271 5.61 -4.21 -2.14
CA GLU A 271 6.07 -5.59 -1.90
C GLU A 271 7.37 -5.89 -2.67
N CYS A 272 7.42 -5.56 -3.96
CA CYS A 272 8.64 -5.69 -4.75
C CYS A 272 9.78 -4.83 -4.19
N LEU A 273 9.50 -3.60 -3.72
CA LEU A 273 10.50 -2.76 -3.08
C LEU A 273 11.02 -3.40 -1.79
N LEU A 274 10.12 -3.91 -0.94
CA LEU A 274 10.48 -4.57 0.31
C LEU A 274 11.36 -5.80 0.07
N GLU A 275 11.03 -6.63 -0.92
CA GLU A 275 11.82 -7.78 -1.33
C GLU A 275 13.20 -7.36 -1.83
N SER A 276 13.26 -6.34 -2.70
CA SER A 276 14.50 -5.79 -3.24
C SER A 276 15.45 -5.30 -2.13
N VAL A 277 14.94 -4.48 -1.20
CA VAL A 277 15.74 -3.96 -0.07
C VAL A 277 16.17 -5.10 0.87
N SER A 278 15.29 -6.06 1.15
CA SER A 278 15.61 -7.22 1.99
C SER A 278 16.68 -8.12 1.35
N CYS A 279 16.64 -8.31 0.03
CA CYS A 279 17.68 -9.04 -0.70
C CYS A 279 19.02 -8.29 -0.69
N LYS A 280 18.99 -6.96 -0.83
CA LYS A 280 20.19 -6.11 -0.76
C LYS A 280 20.81 -6.13 0.64
N ASP A 281 20.03 -6.27 1.71
CA ASP A 281 20.53 -6.36 3.09
C ASP A 281 21.33 -7.66 3.36
N ARG A 282 21.07 -8.74 2.63
CA ARG A 282 21.75 -10.05 2.77
C ARG A 282 21.76 -10.58 4.22
N ALA A 283 20.71 -10.30 4.99
CA ALA A 283 20.57 -10.66 6.40
C ALA A 283 21.68 -10.07 7.31
N THR A 284 22.26 -8.93 6.92
CA THR A 284 23.25 -8.22 7.73
C THR A 284 22.58 -7.37 8.82
N GLY A 285 21.32 -6.97 8.62
CA GLY A 285 20.60 -6.05 9.49
C GLY A 285 21.00 -4.58 9.32
N ALA A 286 21.94 -4.26 8.42
CA ALA A 286 22.43 -2.89 8.23
C ALA A 286 21.37 -1.94 7.63
N LEU A 287 20.36 -2.50 6.96
CA LEU A 287 19.23 -1.77 6.36
C LEU A 287 17.94 -1.92 7.18
N HIS A 288 18.02 -2.30 8.47
CA HIS A 288 16.85 -2.54 9.30
C HIS A 288 15.85 -1.36 9.30
N ASP A 289 16.32 -0.13 9.45
CA ASP A 289 15.47 1.07 9.51
C ASP A 289 14.72 1.30 8.18
N LEU A 290 15.40 1.08 7.05
CA LEU A 290 14.80 1.16 5.71
C LEU A 290 13.72 0.11 5.52
N ILE A 291 14.03 -1.13 5.88
CA ILE A 291 13.09 -2.25 5.80
C ILE A 291 11.87 -1.98 6.69
N SER A 292 12.07 -1.45 7.89
CA SER A 292 11.00 -1.04 8.80
C SER A 292 10.10 0.03 8.17
N THR A 293 10.69 1.08 7.59
CA THR A 293 9.97 2.15 6.92
C THR A 293 9.10 1.63 5.77
N VAL A 294 9.66 0.78 4.91
CA VAL A 294 8.92 0.17 3.78
C VAL A 294 7.81 -0.76 4.28
N LYS A 295 8.03 -1.51 5.38
CA LYS A 295 7.00 -2.34 6.01
C LYS A 295 5.83 -1.51 6.55
N SER A 296 6.11 -0.38 7.20
CA SER A 296 5.05 0.53 7.67
C SER A 296 4.22 1.06 6.49
N LEU A 297 4.87 1.47 5.40
CA LEU A 297 4.16 1.91 4.19
C LEU A 297 3.29 0.78 3.59
N LYS A 298 3.81 -0.44 3.53
CA LYS A 298 3.05 -1.63 3.12
C LYS A 298 1.81 -1.84 3.97
N SER A 299 1.93 -1.71 5.30
CA SER A 299 0.78 -1.84 6.20
C SER A 299 -0.28 -0.78 5.91
N ASN A 300 0.14 0.47 5.73
CA ASN A 300 -0.78 1.58 5.46
C ASN A 300 -1.59 1.36 4.18
N ILE A 301 -0.95 0.95 3.08
CA ILE A 301 -1.64 0.68 1.80
C ILE A 301 -2.64 -0.47 1.95
N ASN A 302 -2.24 -1.54 2.64
CA ASN A 302 -3.11 -2.68 2.91
C ASN A 302 -4.34 -2.29 3.76
N ASP A 303 -4.16 -1.42 4.74
CA ASP A 303 -5.28 -0.93 5.57
C ASP A 303 -6.22 -0.01 4.78
N ASP A 304 -5.69 0.82 3.86
CA ASP A 304 -6.50 1.62 2.92
C ASP A 304 -7.32 0.74 1.96
N ILE A 305 -6.73 -0.36 1.45
CA ILE A 305 -7.45 -1.34 0.61
C ILE A 305 -8.60 -1.96 1.40
N LYS A 306 -8.34 -2.45 2.62
CA LYS A 306 -9.37 -3.03 3.49
C LYS A 306 -10.47 -2.02 3.81
N LEU A 307 -10.11 -0.75 4.04
CA LEU A 307 -11.08 0.31 4.26
C LEU A 307 -11.97 0.52 3.02
N CYS A 308 -11.38 0.54 1.82
CA CYS A 308 -12.15 0.68 0.57
C CYS A 308 -13.17 -0.45 0.39
N TYR A 309 -12.76 -1.71 0.60
CA TYR A 309 -13.68 -2.85 0.52
C TYR A 309 -14.84 -2.75 1.52
N ARG A 310 -14.55 -2.39 2.79
CA ARG A 310 -15.59 -2.18 3.82
C ARG A 310 -16.55 -1.05 3.43
N MET A 311 -16.03 0.08 2.97
CA MET A 311 -16.87 1.21 2.55
C MET A 311 -17.74 0.88 1.34
N MET A 312 -17.26 0.05 0.42
CA MET A 312 -18.05 -0.41 -0.72
C MET A 312 -19.20 -1.32 -0.29
N GLU A 313 -18.94 -2.27 0.59
CA GLU A 313 -19.97 -3.16 1.14
C GLU A 313 -21.09 -2.37 1.84
N GLU A 314 -20.72 -1.36 2.65
CA GLU A 314 -21.69 -0.49 3.32
C GLU A 314 -22.48 0.38 2.34
N ARG A 315 -21.83 0.93 1.29
CA ARG A 315 -22.55 1.66 0.23
C ARG A 315 -23.56 0.78 -0.50
N GLU A 316 -23.23 -0.50 -0.75
CA GLU A 316 -24.18 -1.43 -1.36
C GLU A 316 -25.35 -1.76 -0.45
N LYS A 317 -25.12 -1.94 0.87
CA LYS A 317 -26.20 -2.13 1.84
C LYS A 317 -27.14 -0.93 1.89
N MET A 318 -26.60 0.30 1.95
CA MET A 318 -27.41 1.50 1.93
C MET A 318 -28.25 1.63 0.66
N LYS A 319 -27.67 1.36 -0.53
CA LYS A 319 -28.42 1.37 -1.78
C LYS A 319 -29.59 0.37 -1.78
N ARG A 320 -29.38 -0.84 -1.26
CA ARG A 320 -30.47 -1.84 -1.14
C ARG A 320 -31.58 -1.35 -0.21
N GLN A 321 -31.23 -0.70 0.91
CA GLN A 321 -32.21 -0.12 1.83
C GLN A 321 -32.99 1.04 1.18
N GLU A 322 -32.30 1.93 0.46
CA GLU A 322 -32.95 3.01 -0.28
C GLU A 322 -33.91 2.49 -1.36
N GLU A 323 -33.52 1.46 -2.12
CA GLU A 323 -34.37 0.80 -3.10
C GLU A 323 -35.59 0.12 -2.46
N GLU A 324 -35.43 -0.48 -1.27
CA GLU A 324 -36.54 -1.07 -0.53
C GLU A 324 -37.53 -0.02 -0.03
N ILE A 325 -37.03 1.10 0.53
CA ILE A 325 -37.86 2.23 0.95
C ILE A 325 -38.60 2.81 -0.25
N ARG A 326 -37.90 3.02 -1.37
CA ARG A 326 -38.50 3.53 -2.61
C ARG A 326 -39.61 2.62 -3.11
N ARG A 327 -39.40 1.30 -3.10
CA ARG A 327 -40.41 0.32 -3.53
C ARG A 327 -41.66 0.37 -2.65
N LYS A 328 -41.49 0.41 -1.33
CA LYS A 328 -42.62 0.56 -0.39
C LYS A 328 -43.41 1.84 -0.66
N TYR A 329 -42.70 2.95 -0.89
CA TYR A 329 -43.34 4.23 -1.23
C TYR A 329 -44.09 4.18 -2.57
N GLU A 330 -43.52 3.53 -3.60
CA GLU A 330 -44.18 3.33 -4.89
C GLU A 330 -45.44 2.46 -4.78
N GLU A 331 -45.40 1.38 -3.98
CA GLU A 331 -46.54 0.52 -3.67
C GLU A 331 -47.66 1.29 -2.94
N GLU A 332 -47.33 2.07 -1.91
CA GLU A 332 -48.29 2.92 -1.19
C GLU A 332 -48.94 3.96 -2.13
N MET A 333 -48.14 4.58 -3.00
CA MET A 333 -48.65 5.53 -4.00
C MET A 333 -49.58 4.88 -5.01
N GLN A 334 -49.30 3.64 -5.42
CA GLN A 334 -50.18 2.90 -6.30
C GLN A 334 -51.52 2.57 -5.61
N ILE A 335 -51.49 2.09 -4.37
CA ILE A 335 -52.71 1.80 -3.59
C ILE A 335 -53.56 3.06 -3.43
N LEU A 336 -52.94 4.19 -3.07
CA LEU A 336 -53.65 5.45 -2.91
C LEU A 336 -54.29 5.93 -4.22
N LYS A 337 -53.58 5.79 -5.34
CA LYS A 337 -54.12 6.11 -6.66
C LYS A 337 -55.33 5.23 -7.01
N GLU A 338 -55.25 3.93 -6.76
CA GLU A 338 -56.38 3.01 -6.98
C GLU A 338 -57.59 3.33 -6.08
N GLN A 339 -57.36 3.79 -4.84
CA GLN A 339 -58.43 4.27 -3.98
C GLN A 339 -59.09 5.54 -4.54
N TYR A 340 -58.29 6.49 -5.03
CA TYR A 340 -58.80 7.72 -5.63
C TYR A 340 -59.61 7.42 -6.91
N ASP A 341 -59.11 6.54 -7.78
CA ASP A 341 -59.80 6.12 -9.00
C ASP A 341 -61.11 5.38 -8.70
N ARG A 342 -61.16 4.56 -7.64
CA ARG A 342 -62.39 3.93 -7.17
C ARG A 342 -63.41 4.96 -6.70
N LYS A 343 -62.99 5.90 -5.86
CA LYS A 343 -63.85 6.97 -5.35
C LYS A 343 -64.39 7.83 -6.50
N ALA A 344 -63.54 8.20 -7.46
CA ALA A 344 -63.96 8.96 -8.64
C ALA A 344 -65.02 8.20 -9.48
N LYS A 345 -64.90 6.87 -9.61
CA LYS A 345 -65.92 6.04 -10.28
C LYS A 345 -67.22 5.96 -9.51
N GLU A 346 -67.17 5.89 -8.18
CA GLU A 346 -68.35 5.93 -7.31
C GLU A 346 -69.07 7.28 -7.43
N ASP A 347 -68.34 8.37 -7.30
CA ASP A 347 -68.88 9.73 -7.46
C ASP A 347 -69.53 9.92 -8.84
N ALA A 348 -68.91 9.38 -9.91
CA ALA A 348 -69.48 9.41 -11.25
C ALA A 348 -70.78 8.59 -11.39
N LYS A 349 -70.90 7.45 -10.70
CA LYS A 349 -72.14 6.65 -10.68
C LYS A 349 -73.26 7.39 -9.98
N VAL A 350 -72.99 7.98 -8.82
CA VAL A 350 -73.96 8.78 -8.06
C VAL A 350 -74.47 9.95 -8.91
N LEU A 351 -73.56 10.64 -9.61
CA LEU A 351 -73.93 11.73 -10.52
C LEU A 351 -74.83 11.26 -11.66
N GLU A 352 -74.55 10.09 -12.25
CA GLU A 352 -75.38 9.53 -13.33
C GLU A 352 -76.76 9.09 -12.83
N GLU A 353 -76.87 8.51 -11.63
CA GLU A 353 -78.15 8.19 -11.00
C GLU A 353 -78.96 9.45 -10.71
N HIS A 354 -78.33 10.50 -10.18
CA HIS A 354 -78.97 11.79 -9.96
C HIS A 354 -79.50 12.37 -11.28
N ARG A 355 -78.71 12.31 -12.36
CA ARG A 355 -79.13 12.76 -13.69
C ARG A 355 -80.32 11.97 -14.23
N ARG A 356 -80.40 10.66 -13.98
CA ARG A 356 -81.56 9.83 -14.34
C ARG A 356 -82.79 10.22 -13.55
N TYR A 357 -82.65 10.43 -12.24
CA TYR A 357 -83.74 10.87 -11.38
C TYR A 357 -84.29 12.23 -11.83
N GLU A 358 -83.43 13.20 -12.14
CA GLU A 358 -83.87 14.50 -12.68
C GLU A 358 -84.64 14.38 -14.00
N LYS A 359 -84.18 13.53 -14.92
CA LYS A 359 -84.91 13.27 -16.17
C LYS A 359 -86.28 12.66 -15.93
N GLU A 360 -86.37 11.71 -14.99
CA GLU A 360 -87.65 11.08 -14.64
C GLU A 360 -88.60 12.07 -13.97
N GLN A 361 -88.10 12.93 -13.08
CA GLN A 361 -88.87 14.02 -12.48
C GLN A 361 -89.39 15.00 -13.54
N ALA A 362 -88.53 15.39 -14.49
CA ALA A 362 -88.93 16.25 -15.61
C ALA A 362 -90.00 15.57 -16.48
N ARG A 363 -89.89 14.27 -16.73
CA ARG A 363 -90.88 13.49 -17.49
C ARG A 363 -92.22 13.42 -16.77
N LEU A 364 -92.24 13.05 -15.48
CA LEU A 364 -93.46 12.98 -14.67
C LEU A 364 -94.14 14.34 -14.59
N LYS A 365 -93.35 15.42 -14.46
CA LYS A 365 -93.87 16.79 -14.49
C LYS A 365 -94.50 17.12 -15.84
N ALA A 366 -93.87 16.76 -16.95
CA ALA A 366 -94.43 16.95 -18.29
C ALA A 366 -95.71 16.12 -18.51
N GLU A 367 -95.76 14.86 -18.06
CA GLU A 367 -96.96 14.01 -18.13
C GLU A 367 -98.11 14.60 -17.29
N MET A 368 -97.81 15.11 -16.10
CA MET A 368 -98.77 15.83 -15.25
C MET A 368 -99.28 17.10 -15.91
N GLU A 369 -98.40 17.92 -16.50
CA GLU A 369 -98.78 19.12 -17.25
C GLU A 369 -99.64 18.79 -18.46
N GLU A 370 -99.32 17.73 -19.21
CA GLU A 370 -100.11 17.27 -20.35
C GLU A 370 -101.49 16.75 -19.90
N LYS A 371 -101.56 15.99 -18.80
CA LYS A 371 -102.82 15.52 -18.22
C LYS A 371 -103.69 16.68 -17.76
N ASN A 372 -103.12 17.64 -17.03
CA ASN A 372 -103.81 18.85 -16.60
C ASN A 372 -104.31 19.66 -17.81
N LYS A 373 -103.53 19.74 -18.89
CA LYS A 373 -103.95 20.38 -20.14
C LYS A 373 -105.15 19.65 -20.76
N ARG A 374 -105.10 18.32 -20.87
CA ARG A 374 -106.22 17.50 -21.38
C ARG A 374 -107.48 17.63 -20.52
N GLU A 375 -107.33 17.63 -19.20
CA GLU A 375 -108.45 17.84 -18.26
C GLU A 375 -109.07 19.23 -18.42
N LYS A 376 -108.23 20.27 -18.57
CA LYS A 376 -108.70 21.63 -18.85
C LYS A 376 -109.43 21.72 -20.19
N GLU A 377 -108.89 21.14 -21.25
CA GLU A 377 -109.53 21.08 -22.58
C GLU A 377 -110.87 20.31 -22.52
N ALA A 378 -110.94 19.20 -21.77
CA ALA A 378 -112.18 18.44 -21.57
C ALA A 378 -113.24 19.23 -20.78
N LEU A 379 -112.81 19.97 -19.76
CA LEU A 379 -113.69 20.84 -18.97
C LEU A 379 -114.22 22.00 -19.83
N GLU A 380 -113.37 22.63 -20.63
CA GLU A 380 -113.78 23.66 -21.59
C GLU A 380 -114.79 23.14 -22.62
N LYS A 381 -114.60 21.90 -23.08
CA LYS A 381 -115.56 21.24 -23.99
C LYS A 381 -116.90 20.95 -23.31
N LYS A 382 -116.90 20.46 -22.07
CA LYS A 382 -118.13 20.30 -21.28
C LYS A 382 -118.86 21.62 -21.04
N HIS A 383 -118.14 22.67 -20.66
CA HIS A 383 -118.73 24.00 -20.50
C HIS A 383 -119.23 24.60 -21.81
N LYS A 384 -118.69 24.18 -22.96
CA LYS A 384 -119.22 24.55 -24.27
C LYS A 384 -120.52 23.79 -24.56
N GLU A 385 -120.54 22.48 -24.35
CA GLU A 385 -121.75 21.64 -24.49
C GLU A 385 -122.88 22.10 -23.55
N GLU A 386 -122.58 22.43 -22.30
CA GLU A 386 -123.55 23.00 -21.35
C GLU A 386 -124.09 24.36 -21.81
N ARG A 387 -123.22 25.22 -22.36
CA ARG A 387 -123.65 26.51 -22.94
C ARG A 387 -124.56 26.31 -24.14
N ASP A 388 -124.23 25.38 -25.03
CA ASP A 388 -125.04 25.06 -26.21
C ASP A 388 -126.41 24.47 -25.81
N ILE A 389 -126.46 23.58 -24.80
CA ILE A 389 -127.72 23.04 -24.24
C ILE A 389 -128.55 24.16 -23.61
N MET A 390 -127.93 25.04 -22.83
CA MET A 390 -128.63 26.14 -22.16
C MET A 390 -129.17 27.14 -23.20
N GLN A 391 -128.42 27.41 -24.27
CA GLN A 391 -128.86 28.24 -25.39
C GLN A 391 -130.04 27.61 -26.13
N THR A 392 -130.00 26.29 -26.39
CA THR A 392 -131.10 25.56 -27.03
C THR A 392 -132.38 25.59 -26.18
N LYS A 393 -132.25 25.37 -24.86
CA LYS A 393 -133.37 25.51 -23.92
C LYS A 393 -133.92 26.94 -23.85
N SER A 394 -133.06 27.95 -23.94
CA SER A 394 -133.47 29.35 -23.99
C SER A 394 -134.28 29.65 -25.26
N GLU A 395 -133.86 29.11 -26.41
CA GLU A 395 -134.57 29.25 -27.68
C GLU A 395 -135.93 28.52 -27.68
N GLU A 396 -136.03 27.36 -27.02
CA GLU A 396 -137.29 26.64 -26.80
C GLU A 396 -138.24 27.41 -25.87
N LEU A 397 -137.72 27.94 -24.75
CA LEU A 397 -138.48 28.81 -23.83
C LEU A 397 -138.97 30.08 -24.54
N GLU A 398 -138.17 30.69 -25.41
CA GLU A 398 -138.61 31.84 -26.21
C GLU A 398 -139.68 31.48 -27.23
N LYS A 399 -139.63 30.27 -27.82
CA LYS A 399 -140.69 29.75 -28.71
C LYS A 399 -141.99 29.50 -27.96
N GLU A 400 -141.92 28.93 -26.75
CA GLU A 400 -143.08 28.74 -25.88
C GLU A 400 -143.67 30.07 -25.42
N TYR A 401 -142.82 31.04 -25.05
CA TYR A 401 -143.28 32.38 -24.68
C TYR A 401 -143.93 33.11 -25.87
N ARG A 402 -143.40 32.94 -27.10
CA ARG A 402 -144.03 33.47 -28.32
C ARG A 402 -145.41 32.83 -28.60
N LYS A 403 -145.56 31.51 -28.41
CA LYS A 403 -146.85 30.82 -28.53
C LYS A 403 -147.86 31.28 -27.47
N MET A 404 -147.44 31.38 -26.21
CA MET A 404 -148.31 31.90 -25.14
C MET A 404 -148.74 33.35 -25.39
N LYS A 405 -147.86 34.18 -25.97
CA LYS A 405 -148.19 35.56 -26.31
C LYS A 405 -149.20 35.64 -27.48
N GLU A 406 -149.06 34.80 -28.50
CA GLU A 406 -150.01 34.73 -29.63
C GLU A 406 -151.37 34.12 -29.26
N GLU A 407 -151.44 33.22 -28.27
CA GLU A 407 -152.69 32.68 -27.74
C GLU A 407 -153.38 33.65 -26.76
N ASN A 408 -152.61 34.45 -26.02
CA ASN A 408 -153.14 35.43 -25.07
C ASN A 408 -153.66 36.71 -25.77
N ASP A 409 -153.06 37.13 -26.89
CA ASP A 409 -153.52 38.30 -27.67
C ASP A 409 -154.85 38.05 -28.43
N LYS A 410 -155.38 36.81 -28.46
CA LYS A 410 -156.71 36.47 -29.00
C LYS A 410 -157.81 36.31 -27.93
N GLY A 411 -157.48 36.39 -26.63
CA GLY A 411 -158.42 36.13 -25.53
C GLY A 411 -158.88 37.36 -24.74
N ILE A 412 -158.23 38.52 -24.88
CA ILE A 412 -158.48 39.72 -24.06
C ILE A 412 -159.33 40.75 -24.85
N VAL A 413 -160.59 40.40 -25.13
CA VAL A 413 -161.71 41.37 -25.25
C VAL A 413 -162.92 40.82 -24.47
N ARG A 414 -162.76 40.63 -23.15
CA ARG A 414 -163.82 40.87 -22.15
C ARG A 414 -163.30 40.69 -20.73
N ARG A 415 -163.40 41.79 -19.99
CA ARG A 415 -163.29 41.98 -18.53
C ARG A 415 -161.86 42.02 -17.97
N VAL A 416 -161.28 43.20 -17.70
CA VAL A 416 -161.65 44.30 -16.75
C VAL A 416 -161.20 43.97 -15.32
N TYR A 417 -160.02 44.49 -14.94
CA TYR A 417 -159.74 45.45 -13.84
C TYR A 417 -159.40 44.73 -12.50
N GLU A 418 -158.44 45.08 -11.66
CA GLU A 418 -157.69 46.32 -11.39
C GLU A 418 -156.62 46.04 -10.30
N GLY A 419 -155.61 46.91 -10.14
CA GLY A 419 -154.90 47.10 -8.86
C GLY A 419 -153.47 46.51 -8.77
N VAL A 420 -152.38 47.20 -9.17
CA VAL A 420 -151.68 48.33 -8.51
C VAL A 420 -150.60 47.89 -7.48
N THR A 421 -149.45 48.58 -7.58
CA THR A 421 -148.35 48.81 -6.61
C THR A 421 -147.17 47.82 -6.46
N TRP A 422 -146.05 48.22 -7.10
CA TRP A 422 -144.66 48.27 -6.60
C TRP A 422 -144.58 48.91 -5.19
N PRO A 423 -143.50 48.77 -4.36
CA PRO A 423 -142.13 49.15 -4.78
C PRO A 423 -140.90 48.56 -4.04
N PHE A 424 -139.71 48.74 -4.67
CA PHE A 424 -138.40 49.19 -4.11
C PHE A 424 -137.79 48.36 -2.93
N ARG A 425 -136.47 48.09 -2.81
CA ARG A 425 -135.26 48.84 -3.20
C ARG A 425 -133.99 48.06 -2.81
N ALA A 426 -132.93 48.33 -3.57
CA ALA A 426 -131.55 48.64 -3.14
C ALA A 426 -130.58 47.60 -2.55
N ALA A 427 -129.40 47.63 -3.20
CA ALA A 427 -128.03 47.64 -2.67
C ALA A 427 -127.53 46.34 -2.00
N GLY A 428 -126.31 45.86 -2.23
CA GLY A 428 -125.14 46.42 -2.88
C GLY A 428 -123.90 45.80 -2.23
N ASN A 429 -122.80 45.77 -2.99
CA ASN A 429 -121.40 45.79 -2.54
C ASN A 429 -120.68 44.52 -2.03
N TRP A 430 -119.57 44.25 -2.76
CA TRP A 430 -118.16 44.22 -2.30
C TRP A 430 -117.54 42.93 -1.71
N LEU A 431 -116.63 42.38 -2.53
CA LEU A 431 -115.17 42.26 -2.34
C LEU A 431 -114.50 41.29 -1.35
N PHE A 432 -113.44 40.68 -1.92
CA PHE A 432 -112.05 40.46 -1.45
C PHE A 432 -111.61 39.16 -0.74
N SER A 433 -110.49 38.65 -1.30
CA SER A 433 -109.33 37.96 -0.70
C SER A 433 -109.52 36.52 -0.21
N ASN A 434 -108.58 35.59 -0.38
CA ASN A 434 -107.15 35.63 -0.75
C ASN A 434 -106.74 34.28 -1.35
#